data_AF-A0A2M9YJ40-F1
#
_entry.id   AF-A0A2M9YJ40-F1
#
_cell.length_a   1.000
_cell.length_b   1.000
_cell.length_c   1.000
_cell.angle_alpha   90.00
_cell.angle_beta   90.00
_cell.angle_gamma   90.00
#
_symmetry.space_group_name_H-M   'P 1'
#
loop_
_entity.id
_entity.type
_entity.pdbx_description
1 polymer ?
#
loop_
_entity_poly.entity_id
_entity_poly.type
_entity_poly.pdbx_seq_one_letter_code
_entity_poly.pdbx_strand_id
1 'polypeptide(L)'
;MNPDIRQRIQFNQSEILKSEVLLTSSERIGLNLITGSNPFFARESDTGRILFWDGCRWVDVLSDPGFLGVNILRLASNVSDGETISIGGLTFQFDRAAAGVPAGRIGITSHSDDTPVNVSTSIVAAINSQNRSEVLAMKMSNNEILTINKDFESNPSFGSTMAGANNQWASPNSIVGEKPGTVQSGFVKRIPTAVEVALGKIRVVFDFPPTLLEIRVVLSAKPGVQVAWDGTVSVSGNILTLDNASGSTPFLATHTITLWVGKSA
;
A
#
# COMPACT_ATOMS: atom_id res chain seq x y z
N MET A 1 14.93 37.95 -8.95
CA MET A 1 13.81 37.46 -9.77
C MET A 1 13.55 36.03 -9.32
N ASN A 2 12.33 35.71 -8.91
CA ASN A 2 12.01 34.33 -8.53
C ASN A 2 11.97 33.50 -9.82
N PRO A 3 12.69 32.36 -9.91
CA PRO A 3 12.66 31.53 -11.11
C PRO A 3 11.24 31.02 -11.38
N ASP A 4 10.85 31.01 -12.66
CA ASP A 4 9.57 30.45 -13.09
C ASP A 4 9.47 28.96 -12.69
N ILE A 5 8.27 28.46 -12.44
CA ILE A 5 8.00 27.10 -11.97
C ILE A 5 8.63 26.07 -12.92
N ARG A 6 8.60 26.33 -14.23
CA ARG A 6 9.26 25.46 -15.23
C ARG A 6 10.78 25.41 -15.05
N GLN A 7 11.40 26.55 -14.78
CA GLN A 7 12.84 26.63 -14.51
C GLN A 7 13.19 25.91 -13.20
N ARG A 8 12.33 26.01 -12.19
CA ARG A 8 12.48 25.28 -10.92
C ARG A 8 12.35 23.76 -11.10
N ILE A 9 11.43 23.29 -11.94
CA ILE A 9 11.29 21.86 -12.28
C ILE A 9 12.52 21.38 -13.05
N GLN A 10 12.96 22.12 -14.08
CA GLN A 10 14.16 21.78 -14.85
C GLN A 10 15.41 21.72 -13.98
N PHE A 11 15.57 22.66 -13.06
CA PHE A 11 16.68 22.67 -12.10
C PHE A 11 16.66 21.43 -11.18
N ASN A 12 15.48 21.00 -10.74
CA ASN A 12 15.31 19.77 -9.96
C ASN A 12 15.61 18.49 -10.74
N GLN A 13 15.43 18.51 -12.06
CA GLN A 13 15.73 17.37 -12.93
C GLN A 13 17.22 17.26 -13.27
N SER A 14 18.02 18.31 -13.07
CA SER A 14 19.43 18.34 -13.43
C SER A 14 20.40 17.90 -12.32
N GLU A 15 19.96 17.80 -11.06
CA GLU A 15 20.81 17.33 -9.96
C GLU A 15 20.37 15.94 -9.44
N ILE A 16 21.35 15.06 -9.23
CA ILE A 16 21.19 13.65 -8.82
C ILE A 16 20.53 13.50 -7.43
N LEU A 17 20.50 14.58 -6.64
CA LEU A 17 19.77 14.66 -5.37
C LEU A 17 18.49 15.46 -5.60
N LYS A 18 17.40 14.75 -5.91
CA LYS A 18 16.06 15.27 -6.21
C LYS A 18 15.59 16.26 -5.13
N SER A 19 15.85 17.56 -5.31
CA SER A 19 15.25 18.58 -4.46
C SER A 19 13.75 18.69 -4.73
N GLU A 20 13.02 19.04 -3.68
CA GLU A 20 11.56 19.13 -3.70
C GLU A 20 11.12 20.43 -4.37
N VAL A 21 10.22 20.37 -5.35
CA VAL A 21 9.64 21.55 -5.99
C VAL A 21 8.53 22.12 -5.08
N LEU A 22 8.76 23.26 -4.44
CA LEU A 22 7.75 23.90 -3.58
C LEU A 22 6.73 24.75 -4.34
N LEU A 23 5.50 24.29 -4.54
CA LEU A 23 4.47 24.96 -5.35
C LEU A 23 3.18 25.14 -4.55
N THR A 24 2.22 25.97 -4.96
CA THR A 24 0.87 25.97 -4.37
C THR A 24 -0.03 24.93 -5.04
N SER A 25 -1.13 24.54 -4.39
CA SER A 25 -2.12 23.65 -5.01
C SER A 25 -2.72 24.22 -6.30
N SER A 26 -2.89 25.54 -6.40
CA SER A 26 -3.34 26.22 -7.63
C SER A 26 -2.28 26.20 -8.73
N GLU A 27 -1.01 26.41 -8.39
CA GLU A 27 0.12 26.29 -9.31
C GLU A 27 0.22 24.88 -9.87
N ARG A 28 0.01 23.84 -9.03
CA ARG A 28 -0.02 22.45 -9.47
C ARG A 28 -1.09 22.19 -10.53
N ILE A 29 -2.33 22.63 -10.27
CA ILE A 29 -3.45 22.41 -11.19
C ILE A 29 -3.21 23.13 -12.53
N GLY A 30 -2.51 24.28 -12.50
CA GLY A 30 -2.09 25.02 -13.68
C GLY A 30 -0.89 24.43 -14.43
N LEU A 31 -0.22 23.38 -13.90
CA LEU A 31 0.88 22.72 -14.59
C LEU A 31 0.35 21.81 -15.70
N ASN A 32 0.51 22.25 -16.95
CA ASN A 32 0.28 21.44 -18.14
C ASN A 32 1.41 20.41 -18.31
N LEU A 33 1.47 19.40 -17.45
CA LEU A 33 2.35 18.24 -17.58
C LEU A 33 1.75 17.26 -18.58
N ILE A 34 2.58 16.76 -19.48
CA ILE A 34 2.18 15.78 -20.50
C ILE A 34 2.68 14.41 -20.06
N THR A 35 1.88 13.36 -20.29
CA THR A 35 2.32 11.97 -20.10
C THR A 35 3.65 11.71 -20.83
N GLY A 36 4.61 11.09 -20.13
CA GLY A 36 6.00 10.91 -20.57
C GLY A 36 6.98 11.98 -20.07
N SER A 37 6.53 13.01 -19.35
CA SER A 37 7.42 14.00 -18.73
C SER A 37 8.26 13.37 -17.63
N ASN A 38 9.50 13.87 -17.44
CA ASN A 38 10.38 13.34 -16.39
C ASN A 38 9.76 13.46 -14.98
N PRO A 39 9.94 12.43 -14.12
CA PRO A 39 9.36 12.43 -12.79
C PRO A 39 10.02 13.46 -11.86
N PHE A 40 9.25 14.02 -10.93
CA PHE A 40 9.76 14.95 -9.92
C PHE A 40 8.91 14.98 -8.65
N PHE A 41 9.52 15.39 -7.54
CA PHE A 41 8.83 15.60 -6.26
C PHE A 41 8.37 17.04 -6.12
N ALA A 42 7.19 17.23 -5.57
CA ALA A 42 6.63 18.53 -5.24
C ALA A 42 6.09 18.55 -3.81
N ARG A 43 6.19 19.72 -3.17
CA ARG A 43 5.46 20.02 -1.94
C ARG A 43 4.53 21.17 -2.18
N GLU A 44 3.28 20.98 -1.83
CA GLU A 44 2.30 22.05 -1.79
C GLU A 44 2.58 22.95 -0.57
N SER A 45 2.92 24.21 -0.78
CA SER A 45 3.24 25.16 0.29
C SER A 45 2.02 25.60 1.11
N ASP A 46 0.83 25.49 0.54
CA ASP A 46 -0.46 25.86 1.13
C ASP A 46 -1.13 24.70 1.87
N THR A 47 -1.02 23.47 1.36
CA THR A 47 -1.62 22.27 1.99
C THR A 47 -0.60 21.44 2.77
N GLY A 48 0.69 21.63 2.53
CA GLY A 48 1.77 20.80 3.07
C GLY A 48 1.88 19.41 2.43
N ARG A 49 1.04 19.08 1.44
CA ARG A 49 1.03 17.78 0.76
C ARG A 49 2.34 17.53 0.02
N ILE A 50 2.82 16.29 0.07
CA ILE A 50 3.99 15.83 -0.69
C ILE A 50 3.47 14.98 -1.83
N LEU A 51 3.76 15.43 -3.04
CA LEU A 51 3.26 14.84 -4.27
C LEU A 51 4.44 14.40 -5.12
N PHE A 52 4.26 13.32 -5.85
CA PHE A 52 5.21 12.81 -6.82
C PHE A 52 4.55 12.81 -8.19
N TRP A 53 5.14 13.49 -9.16
CA TRP A 53 4.79 13.28 -10.57
C TRP A 53 5.61 12.09 -11.06
N ASP A 54 4.92 10.99 -11.43
CA ASP A 54 5.55 9.74 -11.87
C ASP A 54 5.88 9.72 -13.39
N GLY A 55 5.46 10.76 -14.11
CA GLY A 55 5.53 10.84 -15.56
C GLY A 55 4.18 10.69 -16.27
N CYS A 56 3.14 10.33 -15.54
CA CYS A 56 1.78 10.10 -16.04
C CYS A 56 0.73 10.87 -15.23
N ARG A 57 0.85 10.87 -13.90
CA ARG A 57 -0.10 11.46 -12.97
C ARG A 57 0.59 12.03 -11.71
N TRP A 58 -0.20 12.78 -10.94
CA TRP A 58 0.19 13.19 -9.60
C TRP A 58 -0.18 12.09 -8.61
N VAL A 59 0.81 11.61 -7.87
CA VAL A 59 0.68 10.63 -6.79
C VAL A 59 0.86 11.36 -5.48
N ASP A 60 -0.15 11.33 -4.61
CA ASP A 60 0.02 11.78 -3.23
C ASP A 60 0.78 10.71 -2.45
N VAL A 61 2.00 11.04 -2.05
CA VAL A 61 2.92 10.10 -1.40
C VAL A 61 2.37 9.61 -0.06
N LEU A 62 1.41 10.35 0.52
CA LEU A 62 0.80 10.04 1.81
C LEU A 62 -0.59 9.41 1.67
N SER A 63 -1.32 9.65 0.58
CA SER A 63 -2.73 9.24 0.44
C SER A 63 -3.05 8.32 -0.74
N ASP A 64 -2.13 8.14 -1.71
CA ASP A 64 -2.27 7.15 -2.79
C ASP A 64 -1.45 5.90 -2.45
N PRO A 65 -2.08 4.80 -1.98
CA PRO A 65 -1.38 3.55 -1.71
C PRO A 65 -0.67 2.98 -2.95
N GLY A 66 -1.03 3.43 -4.14
CA GLY A 66 -0.66 2.78 -5.38
C GLY A 66 -1.43 1.48 -5.60
N PHE A 67 -1.25 0.91 -6.78
CA PHE A 67 -1.83 -0.37 -7.13
C PHE A 67 -0.89 -1.51 -6.74
N LEU A 68 -1.46 -2.55 -6.13
CA LEU A 68 -0.79 -3.81 -5.88
C LEU A 68 -1.31 -4.83 -6.89
N GLY A 69 -0.51 -5.13 -7.91
CA GLY A 69 -0.83 -6.23 -8.81
C GLY A 69 -0.53 -7.56 -8.12
N VAL A 70 -1.53 -8.45 -8.12
CA VAL A 70 -1.41 -9.81 -7.59
C VAL A 70 -1.86 -10.82 -8.64
N ASN A 71 -1.30 -12.02 -8.63
CA ASN A 71 -1.80 -13.12 -9.45
C ASN A 71 -1.52 -14.46 -8.77
N ILE A 72 -2.28 -15.49 -9.10
CA ILE A 72 -2.12 -16.83 -8.54
C ILE A 72 -1.81 -17.82 -9.66
N LEU A 73 -0.73 -18.57 -9.51
CA LEU A 73 -0.47 -19.78 -10.29
C LEU A 73 -1.02 -20.99 -9.55
N ARG A 74 -1.82 -21.81 -10.23
CA ARG A 74 -2.29 -23.09 -9.72
C ARG A 74 -1.60 -24.25 -10.43
N LEU A 75 -1.23 -25.28 -9.68
CA LEU A 75 -0.57 -26.49 -10.15
C LEU A 75 -1.36 -27.74 -9.74
N ALA A 76 -2.29 -28.18 -10.56
CA ALA A 76 -3.12 -29.36 -10.29
C ALA A 76 -2.57 -30.67 -10.88
N SER A 77 -1.55 -30.60 -11.74
CA SER A 77 -0.92 -31.77 -12.35
C SER A 77 0.60 -31.60 -12.47
N ASN A 78 1.28 -32.72 -12.68
CA ASN A 78 2.72 -32.74 -12.89
C ASN A 78 3.11 -31.90 -14.11
N VAL A 79 4.31 -31.33 -14.06
CA VAL A 79 4.83 -30.39 -15.05
C VAL A 79 6.03 -31.02 -15.72
N SER A 80 6.08 -31.00 -17.05
CA SER A 80 7.10 -31.71 -17.84
C SER A 80 8.24 -30.80 -18.27
N ASP A 81 9.38 -31.41 -18.58
CA ASP A 81 10.53 -30.70 -19.12
C ASP A 81 10.18 -29.95 -20.41
N GLY A 82 10.66 -28.71 -20.53
CA GLY A 82 10.40 -27.84 -21.69
C GLY A 82 9.11 -27.03 -21.61
N GLU A 83 8.23 -27.31 -20.65
CA GLU A 83 7.10 -26.43 -20.35
C GLU A 83 7.60 -25.13 -19.72
N THR A 84 6.79 -24.08 -19.80
CA THR A 84 7.19 -22.73 -19.38
C THR A 84 6.10 -22.00 -18.63
N ILE A 85 6.53 -21.05 -17.81
CA ILE A 85 5.72 -19.93 -17.33
C ILE A 85 6.42 -18.62 -17.69
N SER A 86 5.66 -17.59 -18.00
CA SER A 86 6.19 -16.24 -18.27
C SER A 86 5.57 -15.22 -17.33
N ILE A 87 6.39 -14.28 -16.87
CA ILE A 87 6.00 -13.16 -16.00
C ILE A 87 6.69 -11.91 -16.53
N GLY A 88 5.92 -10.94 -16.99
CA GLY A 88 6.43 -9.75 -17.67
C GLY A 88 7.36 -10.15 -18.82
N GLY A 89 8.58 -9.60 -18.83
CA GLY A 89 9.60 -9.92 -19.83
C GLY A 89 10.38 -11.23 -19.60
N LEU A 90 10.14 -11.97 -18.52
CA LEU A 90 10.90 -13.18 -18.17
C LEU A 90 10.14 -14.46 -18.52
N THR A 91 10.86 -15.43 -19.07
CA THR A 91 10.36 -16.78 -19.33
C THR A 91 11.14 -17.78 -18.51
N PHE A 92 10.42 -18.55 -17.70
CA PHE A 92 10.95 -19.62 -16.87
C PHE A 92 10.58 -20.96 -17.50
N GLN A 93 11.52 -21.90 -17.52
CA GLN A 93 11.34 -23.23 -18.12
C GLN A 93 11.59 -24.32 -17.08
N PHE A 94 10.69 -25.29 -17.02
CA PHE A 94 10.87 -26.50 -16.22
C PHE A 94 11.91 -27.39 -16.89
N ASP A 95 12.98 -27.72 -16.18
CA ASP A 95 14.06 -28.59 -16.67
C ASP A 95 14.85 -29.18 -15.50
N ARG A 96 14.96 -30.52 -15.46
CA ARG A 96 15.68 -31.22 -14.40
C ARG A 96 17.16 -30.85 -14.30
N ALA A 97 17.81 -30.63 -15.44
CA ALA A 97 19.25 -30.39 -15.48
C ALA A 97 19.62 -28.91 -15.34
N ALA A 98 18.66 -27.99 -15.50
CA ALA A 98 18.81 -26.53 -15.60
C ALA A 98 19.78 -26.02 -16.71
N ALA A 99 20.82 -26.79 -17.05
CA ALA A 99 21.78 -26.56 -18.14
C ALA A 99 21.18 -26.84 -19.54
N GLY A 100 20.02 -27.48 -19.62
CA GLY A 100 19.26 -27.70 -20.87
C GLY A 100 18.41 -26.50 -21.31
N VAL A 101 18.36 -25.44 -20.48
CA VAL A 101 17.48 -24.30 -20.71
C VAL A 101 18.04 -23.39 -21.81
N PRO A 102 17.26 -23.09 -22.87
CA PRO A 102 17.68 -22.20 -23.94
C PRO A 102 18.12 -20.81 -23.44
N ALA A 103 19.05 -20.19 -24.16
CA ALA A 103 19.49 -18.83 -23.86
C ALA A 103 18.31 -17.85 -23.81
N GLY A 104 18.31 -16.98 -22.81
CA GLY A 104 17.23 -16.01 -22.56
C GLY A 104 16.07 -16.55 -21.70
N ARG A 105 16.12 -17.81 -21.27
CA ARG A 105 15.17 -18.39 -20.30
C ARG A 105 15.86 -18.67 -18.97
N ILE A 106 15.05 -18.78 -17.92
CA ILE A 106 15.49 -19.09 -16.56
C ILE A 106 15.04 -20.51 -16.20
N GLY A 107 15.96 -21.34 -15.73
CA GLY A 107 15.64 -22.71 -15.33
C GLY A 107 14.89 -22.78 -14.02
N ILE A 108 13.82 -23.57 -14.00
CA ILE A 108 13.17 -24.10 -12.80
C ILE A 108 13.60 -25.55 -12.70
N THR A 109 14.39 -25.86 -11.67
CA THR A 109 14.85 -27.23 -11.41
C THR A 109 13.69 -28.06 -10.90
N SER A 110 13.09 -28.83 -11.80
CA SER A 110 11.96 -29.71 -11.55
C SER A 110 11.83 -30.73 -12.68
N HIS A 111 11.00 -31.75 -12.50
CA HIS A 111 10.72 -32.77 -13.50
C HIS A 111 9.27 -33.31 -13.37
N SER A 112 8.83 -34.08 -14.37
CA SER A 112 7.47 -34.64 -14.46
C SER A 112 7.08 -35.65 -13.39
N ASP A 113 8.02 -36.12 -12.59
CA ASP A 113 7.79 -36.98 -11.41
C ASP A 113 7.75 -36.20 -10.09
N ASP A 114 8.02 -34.90 -10.12
CA ASP A 114 7.92 -34.06 -8.93
C ASP A 114 6.47 -33.84 -8.53
N THR A 115 6.25 -33.85 -7.22
CA THR A 115 4.97 -33.46 -6.65
C THR A 115 4.72 -31.97 -6.84
N PRO A 116 3.45 -31.52 -6.93
CA PRO A 116 3.12 -30.09 -6.98
C PRO A 116 3.77 -29.26 -5.87
N VAL A 117 4.01 -29.87 -4.69
CA VAL A 117 4.69 -29.25 -3.54
C VAL A 117 6.12 -28.86 -3.87
N ASN A 118 6.86 -29.76 -4.49
CA ASN A 118 8.26 -29.57 -4.87
C ASN A 118 8.35 -28.56 -6.02
N VAL A 119 7.52 -28.74 -7.05
CA VAL A 119 7.47 -27.83 -8.20
C VAL A 119 7.14 -26.40 -7.74
N SER A 120 6.13 -26.22 -6.86
CA SER A 120 5.78 -24.90 -6.34
C SER A 120 6.95 -24.22 -5.62
N THR A 121 7.74 -25.01 -4.89
CA THR A 121 8.91 -24.51 -4.15
C THR A 121 10.02 -24.08 -5.12
N SER A 122 10.29 -24.88 -6.15
CA SER A 122 11.28 -24.56 -7.20
C SER A 122 10.88 -23.32 -7.99
N ILE A 123 9.60 -23.15 -8.33
CA ILE A 123 9.10 -21.94 -9.01
C ILE A 123 9.34 -20.69 -8.16
N VAL A 124 8.93 -20.72 -6.88
CA VAL A 124 9.09 -19.58 -5.97
C VAL A 124 10.57 -19.20 -5.83
N ALA A 125 11.45 -20.20 -5.68
CA ALA A 125 12.89 -19.98 -5.62
C ALA A 125 13.45 -19.38 -6.92
N ALA A 126 13.05 -19.91 -8.07
CA ALA A 126 13.48 -19.42 -9.37
C ALA A 126 13.06 -17.95 -9.58
N ILE A 127 11.80 -17.60 -9.35
CA ILE A 127 11.30 -16.22 -9.49
C ILE A 127 12.05 -15.26 -8.55
N ASN A 128 12.16 -15.61 -7.27
CA ASN A 128 12.75 -14.73 -6.26
C ASN A 128 14.27 -14.59 -6.38
N SER A 129 14.95 -15.54 -7.02
CA SER A 129 16.38 -15.43 -7.33
C SER A 129 16.69 -14.38 -8.41
N GLN A 130 15.69 -13.95 -9.18
CA GLN A 130 15.89 -12.99 -10.26
C GLN A 130 15.77 -11.55 -9.76
N ASN A 131 16.88 -10.83 -9.80
CA ASN A 131 16.91 -9.38 -9.51
C ASN A 131 16.02 -8.60 -10.47
N ARG A 132 15.83 -9.09 -11.70
CA ARG A 132 14.97 -8.47 -12.73
C ARG A 132 13.52 -8.95 -12.71
N SER A 133 13.14 -9.86 -11.81
CA SER A 133 11.74 -10.25 -11.70
C SER A 133 10.92 -9.07 -11.19
N GLU A 134 9.88 -8.72 -11.95
CA GLU A 134 8.90 -7.68 -11.61
C GLU A 134 8.01 -8.09 -10.42
N VAL A 135 8.03 -9.36 -10.01
CA VAL A 135 7.21 -9.89 -8.92
C VAL A 135 8.05 -10.59 -7.85
N LEU A 136 7.52 -10.59 -6.63
CA LEU A 136 7.83 -11.50 -5.54
C LEU A 136 6.84 -12.67 -5.60
N ALA A 137 7.34 -13.90 -5.53
CA ALA A 137 6.52 -15.10 -5.44
C ALA A 137 6.49 -15.66 -4.01
N MET A 138 5.35 -16.17 -3.59
CA MET A 138 5.14 -16.80 -2.29
C MET A 138 4.24 -18.03 -2.44
N LYS A 139 4.58 -19.08 -1.71
CA LYS A 139 3.77 -20.30 -1.67
C LYS A 139 2.58 -20.08 -0.72
N MET A 140 1.36 -20.16 -1.24
CA MET A 140 0.12 -20.04 -0.46
C MET A 140 -0.35 -21.40 0.07
N SER A 141 -0.12 -22.45 -0.71
CA SER A 141 -0.47 -23.82 -0.38
C SER A 141 0.47 -24.79 -1.09
N ASN A 142 0.20 -26.08 -1.04
CA ASN A 142 1.00 -27.10 -1.71
C ASN A 142 1.01 -26.98 -3.24
N ASN A 143 0.04 -26.29 -3.83
CA ASN A 143 -0.17 -26.21 -5.26
C ASN A 143 -0.57 -24.81 -5.75
N GLU A 144 -0.50 -23.80 -4.90
CA GLU A 144 -0.85 -22.42 -5.25
C GLU A 144 0.28 -21.48 -4.88
N ILE A 145 0.63 -20.61 -5.82
CA ILE A 145 1.68 -19.62 -5.70
C ILE A 145 1.05 -18.25 -5.92
N LEU A 146 1.16 -17.38 -4.93
CA LEU A 146 0.82 -15.97 -5.05
C LEU A 146 2.03 -15.21 -5.59
N THR A 147 1.80 -14.35 -6.57
CA THR A 147 2.75 -13.35 -7.04
C THR A 147 2.26 -11.98 -6.66
N ILE A 148 3.18 -11.12 -6.25
CA ILE A 148 2.94 -9.73 -5.87
C ILE A 148 3.98 -8.88 -6.57
N ASN A 149 3.58 -7.82 -7.24
CA ASN A 149 4.51 -6.92 -7.92
C ASN A 149 5.50 -6.26 -6.94
N LYS A 150 6.79 -6.20 -7.31
CA LYS A 150 7.85 -5.55 -6.53
C LYS A 150 7.81 -4.05 -6.67
N ASP A 151 7.56 -3.58 -7.89
CA ASP A 151 7.51 -2.17 -8.21
C ASP A 151 6.05 -1.71 -8.29
N PHE A 152 5.77 -0.54 -7.70
CA PHE A 152 4.45 0.08 -7.76
C PHE A 152 4.06 0.29 -9.23
N GLU A 153 2.79 0.05 -9.54
CA GLU A 153 2.20 0.30 -10.87
C GLU A 153 2.70 -0.56 -12.02
N SER A 154 3.65 -1.48 -11.79
CA SER A 154 3.92 -2.55 -12.76
C SER A 154 2.66 -3.40 -12.95
N ASN A 155 2.41 -3.84 -14.18
CA ASN A 155 1.31 -4.75 -14.53
C ASN A 155 1.87 -5.87 -15.42
N PRO A 156 2.68 -6.78 -14.84
CA PRO A 156 3.26 -7.88 -15.60
C PRO A 156 2.17 -8.72 -16.25
N SER A 157 2.44 -9.12 -17.49
CA SER A 157 1.66 -10.15 -18.18
C SER A 157 2.09 -11.53 -17.71
N PHE A 158 1.14 -12.46 -17.64
CA PHE A 158 1.37 -13.83 -17.20
C PHE A 158 0.99 -14.81 -18.31
N GLY A 159 1.85 -15.79 -18.53
CA GLY A 159 1.65 -16.83 -19.54
C GLY A 159 2.14 -18.19 -19.05
N SER A 160 1.63 -19.25 -19.66
CA SER A 160 2.00 -20.63 -19.34
C SER A 160 1.84 -21.50 -20.57
N THR A 161 2.73 -22.48 -20.73
CA THR A 161 2.58 -23.60 -21.67
C THR A 161 2.42 -24.93 -20.95
N MET A 162 2.23 -24.91 -19.62
CA MET A 162 2.05 -26.12 -18.82
C MET A 162 0.81 -26.90 -19.28
N ALA A 163 0.97 -28.19 -19.51
CA ALA A 163 -0.13 -29.08 -19.79
C ALA A 163 -0.86 -29.49 -18.51
N GLY A 164 -2.07 -30.02 -18.70
CA GLY A 164 -2.90 -30.58 -17.64
C GLY A 164 -3.96 -29.62 -17.09
N ALA A 165 -5.08 -30.19 -16.68
CA ALA A 165 -6.23 -29.40 -16.23
C ALA A 165 -5.87 -28.59 -14.99
N ASN A 166 -6.14 -27.28 -15.03
CA ASN A 166 -5.90 -26.32 -13.95
C ASN A 166 -4.42 -26.00 -13.64
N ASN A 167 -3.47 -26.37 -14.51
CA ASN A 167 -2.11 -25.82 -14.50
C ASN A 167 -2.10 -24.45 -15.19
N GLN A 168 -2.57 -23.41 -14.50
CA GLN A 168 -2.77 -22.10 -15.12
C GLN A 168 -2.61 -20.93 -14.14
N TRP A 169 -2.27 -19.79 -14.71
CA TRP A 169 -2.47 -18.51 -14.04
C TRP A 169 -3.96 -18.22 -13.90
N ALA A 170 -4.35 -17.63 -12.78
CA ALA A 170 -5.72 -17.22 -12.54
C ALA A 170 -6.19 -16.14 -13.54
N SER A 171 -5.25 -15.34 -14.06
CA SER A 171 -5.49 -14.30 -15.05
C SER A 171 -4.25 -14.12 -15.94
N PRO A 172 -4.41 -13.71 -17.22
CA PRO A 172 -3.29 -13.36 -18.10
C PRO A 172 -2.58 -12.05 -17.70
N ASN A 173 -3.18 -11.24 -16.82
CA ASN A 173 -2.60 -10.01 -16.30
C ASN A 173 -2.69 -10.01 -14.76
N SER A 174 -1.90 -9.16 -14.09
CA SER A 174 -2.10 -8.89 -12.67
C SER A 174 -3.56 -8.54 -12.38
N ILE A 175 -4.13 -9.18 -11.37
CA ILE A 175 -5.38 -8.75 -10.74
C ILE A 175 -5.02 -7.54 -9.88
N VAL A 176 -5.65 -6.40 -10.17
CA VAL A 176 -5.32 -5.14 -9.53
C VAL A 176 -6.10 -5.02 -8.23
N GLY A 177 -5.38 -4.94 -7.10
CA GLY A 177 -5.92 -4.49 -5.82
C GLY A 177 -5.35 -3.13 -5.43
N GLU A 178 -6.01 -2.45 -4.49
CA GLU A 178 -5.43 -1.29 -3.83
C GLU A 178 -4.47 -1.77 -2.73
N LYS A 179 -3.27 -1.21 -2.66
CA LYS A 179 -2.33 -1.52 -1.58
C LYS A 179 -2.91 -1.02 -0.24
N PRO A 180 -2.59 -1.64 0.90
CA PRO A 180 -2.77 -1.00 2.19
C PRO A 180 -1.96 0.30 2.24
N GLY A 181 -2.64 1.45 2.29
CA GLY A 181 -1.99 2.74 2.47
C GLY A 181 -1.23 2.79 3.79
N THR A 182 -0.20 3.65 3.87
CA THR A 182 0.41 3.97 5.17
C THR A 182 -0.58 4.81 5.96
N VAL A 183 -1.51 4.14 6.66
CA VAL A 183 -2.45 4.82 7.54
C VAL A 183 -1.67 5.32 8.75
N GLN A 184 -1.32 6.61 8.77
CA GLN A 184 -0.98 7.27 10.03
C GLN A 184 -2.22 7.20 10.91
N SER A 185 -2.16 6.36 11.93
CA SER A 185 -3.24 6.14 12.89
C SER A 185 -2.75 6.48 14.28
N GLY A 186 -3.64 7.05 15.08
CA GLY A 186 -3.41 7.36 16.48
C GLY A 186 -4.30 6.50 17.35
N PHE A 187 -3.73 5.95 18.41
CA PHE A 187 -4.48 5.32 19.49
C PHE A 187 -4.32 6.14 20.75
N VAL A 188 -5.44 6.56 21.35
CA VAL A 188 -5.44 7.34 22.59
C VAL A 188 -6.28 6.62 23.62
N LYS A 189 -5.68 6.33 24.77
CA LYS A 189 -6.37 5.78 25.93
C LYS A 189 -6.08 6.64 27.14
N ARG A 190 -7.09 7.30 27.69
CA ARG A 190 -6.92 8.13 28.90
C ARG A 190 -8.18 8.26 29.73
N ILE A 191 -7.99 8.62 30.99
CA ILE A 191 -9.05 8.98 31.93
C ILE A 191 -9.27 10.51 31.83
N PRO A 192 -10.52 11.01 31.76
CA PRO A 192 -10.80 12.43 31.77
C PRO A 192 -10.30 13.08 33.08
N THR A 193 -9.70 14.26 32.96
CA THR A 193 -9.36 15.08 34.13
C THR A 193 -10.61 15.71 34.74
N ALA A 194 -10.52 16.17 36.00
CA ALA A 194 -11.64 16.83 36.68
C ALA A 194 -12.15 18.08 35.92
N VAL A 195 -11.25 18.82 35.26
CA VAL A 195 -11.61 20.00 34.46
C VAL A 195 -12.36 19.59 33.19
N GLU A 196 -11.94 18.52 32.52
CA GLU A 196 -12.61 18.03 31.31
C GLU A 196 -13.99 17.46 31.60
N VAL A 197 -14.15 16.81 32.76
CA VAL A 197 -15.45 16.40 33.29
C VAL A 197 -16.34 17.61 33.54
N ALA A 198 -15.84 18.63 34.23
CA ALA A 198 -16.60 19.84 34.54
C ALA A 198 -17.00 20.64 33.28
N LEU A 199 -16.13 20.69 32.26
CA LEU A 199 -16.40 21.36 31.00
C LEU A 199 -17.21 20.51 30.01
N GLY A 200 -17.33 19.20 30.25
CA GLY A 200 -17.91 18.26 29.29
C GLY A 200 -17.12 18.15 27.97
N LYS A 201 -15.84 18.53 27.97
CA LYS A 201 -15.01 18.63 26.76
C LYS A 201 -13.67 17.96 26.96
N ILE A 202 -13.29 17.13 25.99
CA ILE A 202 -12.01 16.41 25.96
C ILE A 202 -11.33 16.79 24.65
N ARG A 203 -10.12 17.36 24.75
CA ARG A 203 -9.31 17.75 23.59
C ARG A 203 -8.09 16.86 23.49
N VAL A 204 -7.78 16.45 22.28
CA VAL A 204 -6.63 15.60 21.98
C VAL A 204 -5.90 16.19 20.79
N VAL A 205 -4.60 16.43 20.97
CA VAL A 205 -3.73 17.00 19.94
C VAL A 205 -2.98 15.85 19.26
N PHE A 206 -2.97 15.86 17.94
CA PHE A 206 -2.20 14.94 17.11
C PHE A 206 -1.12 15.73 16.34
N ASP A 207 -0.15 15.04 15.77
CA ASP A 207 0.84 15.61 14.84
C ASP A 207 0.31 15.72 13.40
N PHE A 208 -0.89 15.20 13.15
CA PHE A 208 -1.63 15.28 11.89
C PHE A 208 -3.09 15.73 12.11
N PRO A 209 -3.79 16.25 11.08
CA PRO A 209 -5.24 16.49 11.13
C PRO A 209 -6.02 15.16 11.30
N PRO A 210 -6.69 14.92 12.43
CA PRO A 210 -7.30 13.64 12.71
C PRO A 210 -8.69 13.50 12.05
N THR A 211 -9.03 12.30 11.63
CA THR A 211 -10.40 11.84 11.37
C THR A 211 -10.75 10.78 12.41
N LEU A 212 -11.81 10.98 13.17
CA LEU A 212 -12.24 9.98 14.15
C LEU A 212 -12.79 8.76 13.41
N LEU A 213 -12.23 7.58 13.71
CA LEU A 213 -12.72 6.30 13.20
C LEU A 213 -13.63 5.64 14.23
N GLU A 214 -13.19 5.62 15.49
CA GLU A 214 -13.92 4.97 16.57
C GLU A 214 -13.66 5.68 17.92
N ILE A 215 -14.71 5.76 18.73
CA ILE A 215 -14.64 6.15 20.13
C ILE A 215 -15.30 5.07 20.99
N ARG A 216 -14.63 4.70 22.09
CA ARG A 216 -15.22 3.92 23.16
C ARG A 216 -15.05 4.62 24.50
N VAL A 217 -16.14 4.72 25.24
CA VAL A 217 -16.15 5.11 26.64
C VAL A 217 -16.42 3.86 27.45
N VAL A 218 -15.54 3.52 28.39
CA VAL A 218 -15.70 2.34 29.25
C VAL A 218 -15.53 2.73 30.71
N LEU A 219 -16.06 1.93 31.64
CA LEU A 219 -15.77 2.12 33.06
C LEU A 219 -14.32 1.74 33.37
N SER A 220 -13.55 2.64 33.98
CA SER A 220 -12.14 2.40 34.35
C SER A 220 -11.97 1.19 35.26
N ALA A 221 -12.89 0.99 36.20
CA ALA A 221 -12.87 -0.17 37.11
C ALA A 221 -13.33 -1.49 36.45
N LYS A 222 -14.01 -1.41 35.30
CA LYS A 222 -14.53 -2.56 34.54
C LYS A 222 -14.39 -2.29 33.03
N PRO A 223 -13.19 -2.41 32.44
CA PRO A 223 -12.92 -1.99 31.06
C PRO A 223 -13.74 -2.72 29.98
N GLY A 224 -14.41 -3.84 30.30
CA GLY A 224 -15.34 -4.52 29.41
C GLY A 224 -16.78 -3.97 29.43
N VAL A 225 -17.07 -3.01 30.30
CA VAL A 225 -18.39 -2.37 30.39
C VAL A 225 -18.35 -1.06 29.64
N GLN A 226 -18.98 -1.04 28.47
CA GLN A 226 -19.14 0.17 27.66
C GLN A 226 -20.18 1.09 28.28
N VAL A 227 -19.87 2.37 28.28
CA VAL A 227 -20.78 3.46 28.65
C VAL A 227 -21.28 4.07 27.33
N ALA A 228 -22.60 4.24 27.22
CA ALA A 228 -23.18 4.93 26.07
C ALA A 228 -22.64 6.37 26.03
N TRP A 229 -22.22 6.80 24.85
CA TRP A 229 -21.80 8.18 24.61
C TRP A 229 -22.45 8.66 23.32
N ASP A 230 -23.15 9.79 23.42
CA ASP A 230 -23.98 10.41 22.39
C ASP A 230 -23.60 11.89 22.17
N GLY A 231 -22.38 12.26 22.55
CA GLY A 231 -21.82 13.59 22.29
C GLY A 231 -21.47 13.81 20.82
N THR A 232 -20.88 14.96 20.54
CA THR A 232 -20.43 15.36 19.21
C THR A 232 -18.91 15.42 19.13
N VAL A 233 -18.40 15.33 17.91
CA VAL A 233 -16.97 15.38 17.60
C VAL A 233 -16.74 16.53 16.65
N SER A 234 -15.72 17.34 16.93
CA SER A 234 -15.25 18.38 16.02
C SER A 234 -13.74 18.33 15.89
N VAL A 235 -13.24 18.70 14.72
CA VAL A 235 -11.81 18.75 14.41
C VAL A 235 -11.45 20.17 13.98
N SER A 236 -10.40 20.73 14.59
CA SER A 236 -9.85 22.04 14.21
C SER A 236 -8.34 21.92 14.10
N GLY A 237 -7.83 21.93 12.87
CA GLY A 237 -6.43 21.61 12.58
C GLY A 237 -6.08 20.22 13.10
N ASN A 238 -5.10 20.15 14.00
CA ASN A 238 -4.63 18.90 14.60
C ASN A 238 -5.32 18.54 15.92
N ILE A 239 -6.37 19.28 16.31
CA ILE A 239 -7.05 19.09 17.59
C ILE A 239 -8.41 18.43 17.34
N LEU A 240 -8.58 17.24 17.91
CA LEU A 240 -9.87 16.56 18.03
C LEU A 240 -10.52 16.97 19.35
N THR A 241 -11.76 17.45 19.28
CA THR A 241 -12.59 17.81 20.44
C THR A 241 -13.79 16.88 20.52
N LEU A 242 -13.89 16.14 21.62
CA LEU A 242 -15.12 15.46 22.03
C LEU A 242 -15.91 16.43 22.89
N ASP A 243 -17.16 16.65 22.53
CA ASP A 243 -18.06 17.58 23.23
C ASP A 243 -19.31 16.82 23.69
N ASN A 244 -19.56 16.85 25.00
CA ASN A 244 -20.74 16.25 25.59
C ASN A 244 -21.86 17.27 25.88
N ALA A 245 -21.77 18.50 25.37
CA ALA A 245 -22.81 19.51 25.58
C ALA A 245 -24.19 19.10 25.04
N SER A 246 -24.22 18.28 23.99
CA SER A 246 -25.45 17.76 23.37
C SER A 246 -25.80 16.32 23.77
N GLY A 247 -24.92 15.66 24.54
CA GLY A 247 -25.08 14.26 24.93
C GLY A 247 -25.81 14.10 26.26
N SER A 248 -26.58 13.02 26.39
CA SER A 248 -27.29 12.66 27.62
C SER A 248 -26.38 12.04 28.69
N THR A 249 -25.20 11.52 28.32
CA THR A 249 -24.30 10.84 29.27
C THR A 249 -23.01 11.64 29.52
N PRO A 250 -22.83 12.25 30.71
CA PRO A 250 -21.64 13.04 31.02
C PRO A 250 -20.35 12.21 31.08
N PHE A 251 -19.23 12.83 30.74
CA PHE A 251 -17.92 12.28 31.07
C PHE A 251 -17.76 12.23 32.59
N LEU A 252 -17.25 11.10 33.12
CA LEU A 252 -16.91 10.96 34.53
C LEU A 252 -15.42 10.61 34.67
N ALA A 253 -14.82 10.98 35.79
CA ALA A 253 -13.44 10.61 36.11
C ALA A 253 -13.25 9.09 36.28
N THR A 254 -14.35 8.34 36.40
CA THR A 254 -14.38 6.88 36.42
C THR A 254 -14.49 6.27 35.03
N HIS A 255 -14.53 7.08 33.97
CA HIS A 255 -14.52 6.61 32.59
C HIS A 255 -13.07 6.52 32.06
N THR A 256 -12.84 5.59 31.15
CA THR A 256 -11.67 5.55 30.29
C THR A 256 -12.14 5.77 28.86
N ILE A 257 -11.58 6.79 28.20
CA ILE A 257 -11.84 7.11 26.80
C ILE A 257 -10.78 6.43 25.95
N THR A 258 -11.22 5.67 24.97
CA THR A 258 -10.38 5.03 23.96
C THR A 258 -10.75 5.58 22.59
N LEU A 259 -9.79 6.12 21.87
CA LEU A 259 -9.97 6.69 20.53
C LEU A 259 -9.09 5.97 19.53
N TRP A 260 -9.69 5.64 18.39
CA TRP A 260 -8.99 5.30 17.16
C TRP A 260 -9.20 6.43 16.17
N VAL A 261 -8.09 7.04 15.73
CA VAL A 261 -8.11 8.10 14.73
C VAL A 261 -7.25 7.71 13.54
N GLY A 262 -7.69 8.06 12.35
CA GLY A 262 -6.88 8.06 11.13
C GLY A 262 -6.45 9.48 10.78
N LYS A 263 -5.44 9.62 9.93
CA LYS A 263 -5.15 10.88 9.25
C LYS A 263 -6.17 11.11 8.14
N SER A 264 -6.69 12.33 8.02
CA SER A 264 -7.55 12.69 6.88
C SER A 264 -6.74 12.59 5.58
N ALA A 265 -7.32 11.98 4.54
CA ALA A 265 -6.78 12.02 3.18
C ALA A 265 -6.71 13.45 2.62
#